data_AF-A0A257SWX6-F1
#
_entry.id   AF-A0A257SWX6-F1
#
_cell.length_a   1.000
_cell.length_b   1.000
_cell.length_c   1.000
_cell.angle_alpha   90.00
_cell.angle_beta   90.00
_cell.angle_gamma   90.00
#
_symmetry.space_group_name_H-M   'P 1'
#
loop_
_entity.id
_entity.type
_entity.pdbx_description
1 polymer ?
#
loop_
_entity_poly.entity_id
_entity_poly.type
_entity_poly.pdbx_seq_one_letter_code
_entity_poly.pdbx_strand_id
1 'polypeptide(L)' 'HFVAHLADGHADTLGGWVATRLGHVPRMGEVIEEGNLRLEVLRADRKRVQILRVTPPPPPRSAFLPETAPQESA' A
#
# COMPACT_ATOMS: atom_id res chain seq x y z
N HIS A 1 0.31 4.67 -12.69
CA HIS A 1 1.41 5.47 -12.13
C HIS A 1 1.28 5.44 -10.61
N PHE A 2 2.37 5.18 -9.87
CA PHE A 2 2.38 5.23 -8.40
C PHE A 2 3.05 6.52 -7.95
N VAL A 3 2.41 7.24 -7.02
CA VAL A 3 3.06 8.35 -6.30
C VAL A 3 3.20 7.85 -4.86
N ALA A 4 4.41 7.50 -4.46
CA ALA A 4 4.71 6.88 -3.19
C ALA A 4 5.81 7.67 -2.48
N HIS A 5 5.60 8.02 -1.21
CA HIS A 5 6.66 8.51 -0.34
C HIS A 5 6.93 7.40 0.67
N LEU A 6 8.05 6.71 0.51
CA LEU A 6 8.53 5.69 1.44
C LEU A 6 9.65 6.31 2.25
N ALA A 7 9.49 6.43 3.57
CA ALA A 7 10.52 7.01 4.42
C ALA A 7 11.79 6.16 4.38
N ASP A 8 12.93 6.82 4.17
CA ASP A 8 14.23 6.25 3.86
C ASP A 8 14.96 5.83 5.13
N GLY A 9 14.69 4.60 5.58
CA GLY A 9 15.36 3.93 6.70
C GLY A 9 16.64 3.17 6.32
N HIS A 10 17.49 3.75 5.46
CA HIS A 10 18.75 3.14 4.97
C HIS A 10 18.62 1.96 3.99
N ALA A 11 17.60 1.95 3.13
CA ALA A 11 17.45 0.91 2.12
C ALA A 11 17.34 1.50 0.70
N ASP A 12 18.20 1.02 -0.20
CA ASP A 12 18.26 1.47 -1.60
C ASP A 12 17.25 0.75 -2.52
N THR A 13 16.64 -0.34 -2.02
CA THR A 13 15.71 -1.17 -2.80
C THR A 13 14.41 -1.38 -2.03
N LEU A 14 13.31 -1.58 -2.76
CA LEU A 14 12.02 -1.88 -2.12
C LEU A 14 12.07 -3.16 -1.27
N GLY A 15 12.81 -4.18 -1.72
CA GLY A 15 12.98 -5.41 -0.94
C GLY A 15 13.76 -5.20 0.37
N GLY A 16 14.81 -4.38 0.32
CA GLY A 16 15.55 -3.94 1.51
C GLY A 16 14.66 -3.12 2.44
N TRP A 17 13.88 -2.19 1.89
CA TRP A 17 12.96 -1.36 2.65
C TRP A 17 11.89 -2.21 3.37
N VAL A 18 11.31 -3.20 2.68
CA VAL A 18 10.36 -4.16 3.26
C VAL A 18 11.00 -4.95 4.41
N ALA A 19 12.23 -5.46 4.21
CA ALA A 19 12.95 -6.20 5.24
C ALA A 19 13.28 -5.32 6.46
N THR A 20 13.71 -4.08 6.25
CA THR A 20 13.95 -3.10 7.31
C THR A 20 12.67 -2.80 8.08
N ARG A 21 11.55 -2.61 7.39
CA ARG A 21 10.25 -2.31 8.01
C ARG A 21 9.71 -3.48 8.85
N LEU A 22 9.92 -4.72 8.39
CA LEU A 22 9.55 -5.95 9.12
C LEU A 22 10.53 -6.30 10.24
N GLY A 23 11.79 -5.88 10.13
CA GLY A 23 12.85 -6.19 11.11
C GLY A 23 13.38 -7.62 11.02
N HIS A 24 13.05 -8.36 9.97
CA HIS A 24 13.52 -9.73 9.73
C HIS A 24 13.49 -10.07 8.23
N VAL A 25 13.98 -11.27 7.88
CA VAL A 25 13.86 -11.79 6.51
C VAL A 25 12.38 -12.00 6.18
N PRO A 26 11.84 -11.38 5.11
CA PRO A 26 10.41 -11.43 4.82
C PRO A 26 9.92 -12.81 4.38
N ARG A 27 8.65 -13.10 4.66
CA ARG A 27 7.95 -14.33 4.32
C ARG A 27 6.80 -14.06 3.36
N MET A 28 6.45 -15.07 2.57
CA MET A 28 5.29 -15.00 1.68
C MET A 28 4.01 -14.70 2.46
N GLY A 29 3.17 -13.81 1.92
CA GLY A 29 1.90 -13.40 2.50
C GLY A 29 2.00 -12.27 3.51
N GLU A 30 3.21 -11.83 3.89
CA GLU A 30 3.36 -10.66 4.75
C GLU A 30 2.95 -9.39 4.02
N VAL A 31 2.32 -8.49 4.77
CA VAL A 31 1.73 -7.26 4.27
C VAL A 31 2.26 -6.08 5.07
N ILE A 32 2.62 -5.01 4.36
CA ILE A 32 2.92 -3.70 4.93
C ILE A 32 1.94 -2.69 4.34
N GLU A 33 1.37 -1.88 5.22
CA GLU A 33 0.59 -0.70 4.85
C GLU A 33 1.46 0.53 5.09
N GLU A 34 1.67 1.32 4.03
CA GLU A 34 2.51 2.52 4.07
C GLU A 34 1.78 3.66 3.35
N GLY A 35 1.41 4.67 4.12
CA GLY A 35 0.51 5.73 3.64
C GLY A 35 -0.80 5.14 3.11
N ASN A 36 -1.00 5.25 1.80
CA ASN A 36 -2.19 4.76 1.10
C ASN A 36 -1.91 3.49 0.27
N LEU A 37 -0.69 2.94 0.34
CA LEU A 37 -0.27 1.77 -0.40
C LEU A 37 -0.30 0.52 0.48
N ARG A 38 -0.71 -0.59 -0.15
CA ARG A 38 -0.57 -1.92 0.43
C ARG A 38 0.48 -2.70 -0.35
N LEU A 39 1.53 -3.13 0.33
CA LEU A 39 2.60 -3.95 -0.21
C LEU A 39 2.50 -5.37 0.34
N GLU A 40 2.47 -6.36 -0.54
CA GLU A 40 2.35 -7.77 -0.15
C GLU A 40 3.47 -8.60 -0.76
N VAL A 41 4.13 -9.40 0.08
CA VAL A 41 5.19 -10.32 -0.34
C VAL A 41 4.56 -11.54 -1.03
N LEU A 42 4.59 -11.56 -2.36
CA LEU A 42 4.13 -12.71 -3.13
C LEU A 42 5.18 -13.82 -3.20
N ARG A 43 6.46 -13.45 -3.19
CA ARG A 43 7.56 -14.40 -3.18
C ARG A 43 8.77 -13.84 -2.45
N ALA A 44 9.29 -14.63 -1.53
CA ALA A 44 10.57 -14.42 -0.87
C ALA A 44 11.32 -15.75 -0.75
N ASP A 45 12.64 -15.68 -0.63
CA ASP A 45 13.47 -16.81 -0.24
C ASP A 45 14.12 -16.54 1.13
N ARG A 46 15.05 -17.41 1.54
CA ARG A 46 15.74 -17.33 2.84
C ARG A 46 16.60 -16.08 3.04
N LYS A 47 16.76 -15.25 2.02
CA LYS A 47 17.64 -14.07 2.04
C LYS A 47 16.92 -12.79 1.67
N ARG A 48 15.92 -12.83 0.78
CA ARG A 48 15.31 -11.60 0.23
C ARG A 48 13.90 -11.79 -0.33
N VAL A 49 13.25 -10.65 -0.51
CA VAL A 49 12.04 -10.52 -1.33
C VAL A 49 12.39 -10.65 -2.82
N GLN A 50 11.55 -11.35 -3.58
CA GLN A 50 11.68 -11.48 -5.04
C GLN A 50 10.52 -10.80 -5.78
N ILE A 51 9.29 -10.92 -5.26
CA ILE A 51 8.09 -10.37 -5.90
C ILE A 51 7.22 -9.70 -4.83
N LEU A 52 6.86 -8.45 -5.10
CA LEU A 52 5.91 -7.68 -4.32
C LEU A 52 4.70 -7.31 -5.18
N ARG A 53 3.51 -7.45 -4.60
CA ARG A 53 2.31 -6.80 -5.12
C ARG A 53 2.16 -5.45 -4.43
N VAL A 54 2.09 -4.38 -5.22
CA VAL A 54 1.77 -3.03 -4.73
C VAL A 54 0.36 -2.69 -5.17
N THR A 55 -0.51 -2.44 -4.20
CA THR A 55 -1.91 -2.05 -4.43
C THR A 55 -2.06 -0.58 -4.04
N PRO A 56 -2.44 0.31 -4.98
CA PRO A 56 -2.74 1.70 -4.65
C PRO A 56 -4.03 1.76 -3.82
N PRO A 57 -4.32 2.91 -3.16
CA PRO A 57 -5.60 3.02 -2.47
C PRO A 57 -6.75 2.85 -3.46
N PRO A 58 -7.91 2.38 -2.98
CA PRO A 58 -9.12 2.50 -3.78
C PRO A 58 -9.27 3.97 -4.20
N PRO A 59 -9.71 4.24 -5.44
CA PRO A 59 -9.97 5.62 -5.86
C PRO A 59 -10.87 6.26 -4.81
N PRO A 60 -10.65 7.56 -4.48
CA PRO A 60 -11.49 8.25 -3.53
C PRO A 60 -12.92 7.99 -3.96
N ARG A 61 -13.70 7.41 -3.05
CA ARG A 61 -15.11 7.18 -3.28
C ARG A 61 -15.66 8.58 -3.36
N SER A 62 -15.81 9.12 -4.58
CA SER A 62 -16.42 10.42 -4.82
C SER A 62 -17.68 10.38 -3.98
N ALA A 63 -17.76 11.27 -3.01
CA ALA A 63 -18.87 11.31 -2.10
C ALA A 63 -20.09 11.47 -2.99
N PHE A 64 -20.82 10.39 -3.20
CA PHE A 64 -22.24 10.44 -3.48
C PHE A 64 -22.85 11.02 -2.19
N LEU A 65 -22.60 12.32 -1.97
CA LEU A 65 -23.61 13.15 -1.35
C LEU A 65 -24.70 13.15 -2.41
N PRO A 66 -25.84 12.46 -2.20
CA PRO A 66 -27.00 12.78 -3.00
C PRO A 66 -27.16 14.28 -2.83
N GLU A 67 -26.96 15.02 -3.93
CA GLU A 67 -27.35 16.41 -4.04
C GLU A 67 -28.77 16.44 -3.51
N THR A 68 -28.94 17.04 -2.34
CA THR A 68 -30.21 17.11 -1.63
C THR A 68 -31.22 17.58 -2.64
N ALA A 69 -32.06 16.65 -3.10
CA ALA A 69 -33.14 16.95 -4.02
C ALA A 69 -33.92 18.13 -3.44
N PRO A 70 -34.33 19.10 -4.27
CA PRO A 70 -35.15 20.20 -3.80
C PRO A 70 -36.35 19.59 -3.08
N GLN A 71 -36.53 19.96 -1.82
CA GLN A 71 -37.75 19.63 -1.11
C GLN A 71 -38.90 20.37 -1.81
N GLU A 72 -39.51 19.71 -2.79
CA GLU A 72 -40.90 19.96 -3.14
C GLU A 72 -41.70 19.68 -1.86
N SER A 73 -42.08 20.75 -1.18
CA SER A 73 -43.13 20.73 -0.17
C SER A 73 -44.13 21.79 -0.55
N ALA A 74 -45.34 21.28 -0.75
CA ALA A 74 -46.61 21.94 -1.00
C ALA A 74 -46.96 23.03 0.02
#